data_AF-A0A7X6XXU0-F1
#
_entry.id   AF-A0A7X6XXU0-F1
#
_cell.length_a   1.000
_cell.length_b   1.000
_cell.length_c   1.000
_cell.angle_alpha   90.00
_cell.angle_beta   90.00
_cell.angle_gamma   90.00
#
_symmetry.space_group_name_H-M   'P 1'
#
loop_
_entity.id
_entity.type
_entity.pdbx_description
1 polymer ?
#
loop_
_entity_poly.entity_id
_entity_poly.type
_entity_poly.pdbx_seq_one_letter_code
_entity_poly.pdbx_strand_id
1 'polypeptide(L)'
;MGNKLKKVIIISLVLIVGFFAGYFFKQFSFNEKDKYEKLILEKETEIEKLNEDYQALKKDNNDLKDLNNELKKELDKKLDELEELELKNIKLREIIGFDDISGDGVEIIIKPVESLGTDDELTHKELIYLVNELRFAGAEAISINDKRITVQTGIQSSSNNEYILINDEKISPKDDI
;
A
#
# COMPACT_ATOMS: atom_id res chain seq x y z
N MET A 1 9.79 111.33 -15.73
CA MET A 1 9.99 110.28 -14.69
C MET A 1 9.43 108.89 -15.07
N GLY A 2 8.42 108.77 -15.95
CA GLY A 2 7.64 107.51 -16.12
C GLY A 2 8.32 106.31 -16.79
N ASN A 3 9.27 106.48 -17.71
CA ASN A 3 9.84 105.34 -18.46
C ASN A 3 10.87 104.52 -17.70
N LYS A 4 11.64 105.13 -16.78
CA LYS A 4 12.60 104.38 -15.94
C LYS A 4 11.86 103.52 -14.92
N LEU A 5 10.80 104.06 -14.31
CA LEU A 5 9.96 103.32 -13.34
C LEU A 5 9.27 102.11 -13.99
N LYS A 6 8.70 102.28 -15.19
CA LYS A 6 8.09 101.18 -15.96
C LYS A 6 9.07 100.05 -16.28
N LYS A 7 10.30 100.39 -16.69
CA LYS A 7 11.35 99.37 -16.96
C LYS A 7 11.73 98.59 -15.71
N VAL A 8 11.86 99.26 -14.56
CA VAL A 8 12.16 98.59 -13.28
C VAL A 8 11.05 97.62 -12.88
N ILE A 9 9.78 98.02 -13.04
CA ILE A 9 8.63 97.17 -12.74
C ILE A 9 8.60 95.93 -13.64
N ILE A 10 8.85 96.10 -14.95
CA ILE A 10 8.90 94.99 -15.91
C ILE A 10 10.02 94.00 -15.56
N ILE A 11 11.22 94.51 -15.24
CA ILE A 11 12.36 93.66 -14.87
C ILE A 11 12.06 92.88 -13.57
N SER A 12 11.47 93.53 -12.56
CA SER A 12 11.06 92.83 -11.33
C SER A 12 10.01 91.75 -11.59
N LEU A 13 9.05 92.01 -12.50
CA LEU A 13 8.02 91.05 -12.85
C LEU A 13 8.61 89.81 -13.54
N VAL A 14 9.54 90.03 -14.48
CA VAL A 14 10.22 88.94 -15.21
C VAL A 14 11.06 88.08 -14.25
N LEU A 15 11.77 88.70 -13.29
CA LEU A 15 12.53 87.97 -12.29
C LEU A 15 11.65 87.13 -11.36
N ILE A 16 10.51 87.66 -10.93
CA ILE A 16 9.55 86.93 -10.09
C ILE A 16 8.97 85.74 -10.87
N VAL A 17 8.54 85.95 -12.11
CA VAL A 17 7.99 84.87 -12.96
C VAL A 17 9.04 83.80 -13.25
N GLY A 18 10.28 84.20 -13.56
CA GLY A 18 11.38 83.25 -13.78
C GLY A 18 11.72 82.44 -12.54
N PHE A 19 11.73 83.06 -11.35
CA PHE A 19 11.94 82.36 -10.09
C PHE A 19 10.84 81.34 -9.80
N PHE A 20 9.56 81.72 -9.97
CA PHE A 20 8.44 80.79 -9.81
C PHE A 20 8.48 79.67 -10.84
N ALA A 21 8.75 79.96 -12.12
CA ALA A 21 8.87 78.94 -13.16
C ALA A 21 9.98 77.92 -12.85
N GLY A 22 11.15 78.39 -12.38
CA GLY A 22 12.23 77.51 -11.93
C GLY A 22 11.86 76.67 -10.71
N TYR A 23 11.15 77.26 -9.75
CA TYR A 23 10.66 76.55 -8.56
C TYR A 23 9.63 75.48 -8.93
N PHE A 24 8.66 75.80 -9.79
CA PHE A 24 7.66 74.85 -10.28
C PHE A 24 8.29 73.72 -11.10
N PHE A 25 9.28 74.02 -11.95
CA PHE A 25 9.99 72.98 -12.72
C PHE A 25 10.79 72.03 -11.82
N LYS A 26 11.45 72.57 -10.78
CA LYS A 26 12.15 71.77 -9.77
C LYS A 26 11.16 70.91 -8.96
N GLN A 27 10.03 71.47 -8.52
CA GLN A 27 9.00 70.74 -7.78
C GLN A 27 8.37 69.62 -8.61
N PHE A 28 8.08 69.88 -9.88
CA PHE A 28 7.49 68.88 -10.79
C PHE A 28 8.47 67.74 -11.08
N SER A 29 9.74 68.04 -11.37
CA SER A 29 10.77 67.02 -11.62
C SER A 29 11.12 66.21 -10.37
N PHE A 30 11.10 66.80 -9.18
CA PHE A 30 11.36 66.10 -7.92
C PHE A 30 10.21 65.15 -7.56
N ASN A 31 8.95 65.60 -7.72
CA ASN A 31 7.78 64.77 -7.47
C ASN A 31 7.70 63.54 -8.38
N GLU A 32 8.09 63.65 -9.66
CA GLU A 32 8.14 62.48 -10.54
C GLU A 32 9.24 61.50 -10.14
N LYS A 33 10.45 61.97 -9.82
CA LYS A 33 11.55 61.11 -9.37
C LYS A 33 11.20 60.34 -8.10
N ASP A 34 10.67 61.02 -7.08
CA ASP A 34 10.23 60.37 -5.83
C ASP A 34 9.16 59.31 -6.09
N LYS A 35 8.24 59.57 -7.04
CA LYS A 35 7.21 58.60 -7.43
C LYS A 35 7.80 57.37 -8.11
N TYR A 36 8.79 57.54 -8.99
CA TYR A 36 9.48 56.42 -9.65
C TYR A 36 10.33 55.62 -8.66
N GLU A 37 11.07 56.26 -7.78
CA GLU A 37 11.86 55.57 -6.74
C GLU A 37 10.97 54.76 -5.81
N LYS A 38 9.82 55.32 -5.39
CA LYS A 38 8.85 54.60 -4.56
C LYS A 38 8.25 53.38 -5.30
N LEU A 39 7.96 53.51 -6.59
CA LEU A 39 7.45 52.41 -7.41
C LEU A 39 8.50 51.31 -7.58
N ILE A 40 9.77 51.67 -7.79
CA ILE A 40 10.87 50.71 -7.90
C ILE A 40 11.02 49.95 -6.58
N LEU A 41 11.05 50.64 -5.44
CA LEU A 41 11.15 50.02 -4.13
C LEU A 41 9.97 49.06 -3.86
N GLU A 42 8.74 49.48 -4.20
CA GLU A 42 7.57 48.62 -4.07
C GLU A 42 7.71 47.34 -4.91
N LYS A 43 8.17 47.47 -6.16
CA LYS A 43 8.40 46.34 -7.07
C LYS A 43 9.53 45.42 -6.59
N GLU A 44 10.61 45.98 -6.03
CA GLU A 44 11.69 45.19 -5.44
C GLU A 44 11.18 44.36 -4.26
N THR A 45 10.40 44.97 -3.36
CA THR A 45 9.81 44.23 -2.22
C THR A 45 8.81 43.15 -2.66
N GLU A 46 8.08 43.37 -3.76
CA GLU A 46 7.18 42.38 -4.35
C GLU A 46 7.96 41.19 -4.93
N ILE A 47 9.06 41.46 -5.64
CA ILE A 47 9.96 40.43 -6.19
C ILE A 47 10.60 39.61 -5.08
N GLU A 48 11.03 40.24 -4.00
CA GLU A 48 11.60 39.54 -2.84
C GLU A 48 10.58 38.57 -2.23
N LYS A 49 9.35 39.03 -1.97
CA LYS A 49 8.27 38.17 -1.45
C LYS A 49 7.95 37.01 -2.40
N LEU A 50 7.81 37.29 -3.70
CA LEU A 50 7.58 36.25 -4.72
C LEU A 50 8.69 35.19 -4.74
N ASN A 51 9.94 35.61 -4.54
CA ASN A 51 11.07 34.68 -4.45
C ASN A 51 11.02 33.84 -3.17
N GLU A 52 10.69 34.44 -2.03
CA GLU A 52 10.50 33.71 -0.77
C GLU A 52 9.39 32.65 -0.89
N ASP A 53 8.23 33.06 -1.42
CA ASP A 53 7.09 32.17 -1.68
C ASP A 53 7.48 31.04 -2.64
N TYR A 54 8.19 31.36 -3.72
CA TYR A 54 8.66 30.36 -4.68
C TYR A 54 9.61 29.34 -4.04
N GLN A 55 10.54 29.78 -3.19
CA GLN A 55 11.46 28.87 -2.51
C GLN A 55 10.73 27.99 -1.49
N ALA A 56 9.77 28.55 -0.75
CA ALA A 56 8.92 27.79 0.17
C ALA A 56 8.14 26.72 -0.59
N LEU A 57 7.44 27.11 -1.66
CA LEU A 57 6.65 26.19 -2.48
C LEU A 57 7.51 25.10 -3.14
N LYS A 58 8.72 25.46 -3.57
CA LYS A 58 9.68 24.51 -4.13
C LYS A 58 10.15 23.51 -3.09
N LYS A 59 10.39 23.95 -1.85
CA LYS A 59 10.75 23.07 -0.73
C LYS A 59 9.59 22.11 -0.43
N ASP A 60 8.37 22.62 -0.27
CA ASP A 60 7.19 21.81 0.00
C ASP A 60 6.96 20.75 -1.09
N ASN A 61 7.17 21.11 -2.36
CA ASN A 61 7.05 20.18 -3.48
C ASN A 61 8.10 19.05 -3.42
N ASN A 62 9.33 19.38 -3.01
CA ASN A 62 10.36 18.35 -2.81
C ASN A 62 10.03 17.45 -1.61
N ASP A 63 9.64 18.02 -0.48
CA ASP A 63 9.25 17.27 0.72
C ASP A 63 8.07 16.33 0.42
N LEU A 64 7.06 16.80 -0.34
CA LEU A 64 5.93 15.99 -0.79
C LEU A 64 6.35 14.87 -1.74
N LYS A 65 7.31 15.11 -2.65
CA LYS A 65 7.84 14.07 -3.54
C LYS A 65 8.58 13.00 -2.75
N ASP A 66 9.40 13.40 -1.78
CA ASP A 66 10.14 12.47 -0.94
C ASP A 66 9.19 11.62 -0.10
N LEU A 67 8.19 12.24 0.53
CA LEU A 67 7.13 11.52 1.25
C LEU A 67 6.36 10.55 0.34
N ASN A 68 6.02 10.96 -0.89
CA ASN A 68 5.33 10.09 -1.85
C ASN A 68 6.19 8.88 -2.22
N ASN A 69 7.50 9.08 -2.42
CA ASN A 69 8.43 8.01 -2.73
C ASN A 69 8.61 7.04 -1.54
N GLU A 70 8.62 7.55 -0.31
CA GLU A 70 8.68 6.74 0.91
C GLU A 70 7.41 5.91 1.07
N LEU A 71 6.24 6.53 0.95
CA LEU A 71 4.94 5.85 1.02
C LEU A 71 4.79 4.78 -0.05
N LYS A 72 5.27 5.01 -1.28
CA LYS A 72 5.29 3.99 -2.33
C LYS A 72 6.15 2.79 -1.94
N LYS A 73 7.37 3.02 -1.42
CA LYS A 73 8.24 1.94 -0.96
C LYS A 73 7.63 1.16 0.21
N GLU A 74 6.93 1.83 1.13
CA GLU A 74 6.22 1.15 2.21
C GLU A 74 5.04 0.32 1.68
N LEU A 75 4.28 0.87 0.73
CA LEU A 75 3.18 0.16 0.09
C LEU A 75 3.65 -1.09 -0.64
N ASP A 76 4.73 -0.98 -1.44
CA ASP A 76 5.30 -2.12 -2.16
C ASP A 76 5.71 -3.24 -1.18
N LYS A 77 6.40 -2.89 -0.09
CA LYS A 77 6.75 -3.88 0.96
C LYS A 77 5.52 -4.53 1.59
N LYS A 78 4.47 -3.76 1.88
CA LYS A 78 3.24 -4.31 2.46
C LYS A 78 2.49 -5.22 1.50
N LEU A 79 2.56 -4.95 0.19
CA LEU A 79 2.00 -5.82 -0.83
C LEU A 79 2.75 -7.15 -0.87
N ASP A 80 4.08 -7.13 -0.85
CA ASP A 80 4.91 -8.34 -0.78
C ASP A 80 4.59 -9.16 0.49
N GLU A 81 4.48 -8.50 1.65
CA GLU A 81 4.10 -9.14 2.92
C GLU A 81 2.70 -9.75 2.87
N LEU A 82 1.75 -9.06 2.23
CA LEU A 82 0.38 -9.54 2.07
C LEU A 82 0.32 -10.78 1.18
N GLU A 83 1.04 -10.78 0.06
CA GLU A 83 1.12 -11.94 -0.84
C GLU A 83 1.72 -13.16 -0.11
N GLU A 84 2.76 -12.96 0.70
CA GLU A 84 3.35 -14.03 1.52
C GLU A 84 2.35 -14.58 2.55
N LEU A 85 1.59 -13.70 3.19
CA LEU A 85 0.55 -14.09 4.16
C LEU A 85 -0.61 -14.84 3.50
N GLU A 86 -1.04 -14.41 2.31
CA GLU A 86 -2.07 -15.11 1.52
C GLU A 86 -1.62 -16.51 1.12
N LEU A 87 -0.38 -16.65 0.63
CA LEU A 87 0.21 -17.95 0.30
C LEU A 87 0.31 -18.87 1.53
N LYS A 88 0.70 -18.32 2.68
CA LYS A 88 0.72 -19.06 3.96
C LYS A 88 -0.69 -19.49 4.39
N ASN A 89 -1.68 -18.63 4.18
CA ASN A 89 -3.07 -18.92 4.52
C ASN A 89 -3.62 -20.08 3.65
N ILE A 90 -3.39 -20.03 2.34
CA ILE A 90 -3.77 -21.09 1.40
C ILE A 90 -3.15 -22.42 1.83
N LYS A 91 -1.82 -22.46 2.02
CA LYS A 91 -1.12 -23.66 2.48
C LYS A 91 -1.65 -24.20 3.80
N LEU A 92 -1.97 -23.32 4.74
CA LEU A 92 -2.53 -23.74 6.03
C LEU A 92 -3.92 -24.38 5.84
N ARG A 93 -4.78 -23.78 5.01
CA ARG A 93 -6.11 -24.31 4.68
C ARG A 93 -6.03 -25.67 4.00
N GLU A 94 -5.05 -25.86 3.12
CA GLU A 94 -4.74 -27.15 2.49
C GLU A 94 -4.30 -28.20 3.52
N ILE A 95 -3.37 -27.86 4.43
CA ILE A 95 -2.84 -28.78 5.47
C ILE A 95 -3.93 -29.22 6.44
N ILE A 96 -4.80 -28.30 6.87
CA ILE A 96 -5.90 -28.61 7.80
C ILE A 96 -7.10 -29.23 7.09
N GLY A 97 -7.07 -29.38 5.77
CA GLY A 97 -8.16 -29.95 4.99
C GLY A 97 -9.42 -29.09 4.96
N PHE A 98 -9.29 -27.77 5.05
CA PHE A 98 -10.41 -26.83 4.92
C PHE A 98 -10.85 -26.66 3.46
N ASP A 99 -9.91 -26.74 2.53
CA ASP A 99 -10.17 -26.73 1.09
C ASP A 99 -9.94 -28.11 0.48
N ASP A 100 -10.69 -28.35 -0.60
CA ASP A 100 -10.49 -29.48 -1.48
C ASP A 100 -9.21 -29.29 -2.29
N ILE A 101 -8.41 -30.36 -2.40
CA ILE A 101 -7.15 -30.36 -3.12
C ILE A 101 -7.28 -31.31 -4.31
N SER A 102 -6.82 -30.89 -5.47
CA SER A 102 -6.77 -31.70 -6.68
C SER A 102 -5.33 -31.79 -7.17
N GLY A 103 -4.91 -32.98 -7.58
CA GLY A 103 -3.56 -33.23 -8.05
C GLY A 103 -3.39 -34.68 -8.50
N ASP A 104 -2.20 -34.99 -8.99
CA ASP A 104 -1.84 -36.37 -9.32
C ASP A 104 -1.82 -37.21 -8.04
N GLY A 105 -2.38 -38.40 -8.12
CA GLY A 105 -2.54 -39.27 -6.96
C GLY A 105 -2.76 -40.72 -7.34
N VAL A 106 -3.06 -41.53 -6.32
CA VAL A 106 -3.37 -42.95 -6.46
C VAL A 106 -4.66 -43.24 -5.70
N GLU A 107 -5.50 -44.08 -6.29
CA GLU A 107 -6.67 -44.66 -5.63
C GLU A 107 -6.30 -46.08 -5.19
N ILE A 108 -6.47 -46.36 -3.89
CA ILE A 108 -6.18 -47.67 -3.30
C ILE A 108 -7.51 -48.26 -2.86
N ILE A 109 -7.83 -49.46 -3.37
CA ILE A 109 -9.04 -50.20 -3.01
C ILE A 109 -8.60 -51.40 -2.17
N ILE A 110 -9.02 -51.44 -0.91
CA ILE A 110 -8.81 -52.52 0.03
C ILE A 110 -10.04 -53.44 -0.03
N LYS A 111 -9.81 -54.70 -0.44
CA LYS A 111 -10.86 -55.71 -0.49
C LYS A 111 -10.73 -56.70 0.66
N PRO A 112 -11.82 -56.99 1.38
CA PRO A 112 -11.81 -58.03 2.39
C PRO A 112 -11.53 -59.39 1.73
N VAL A 113 -10.58 -60.14 2.26
CA VAL A 113 -10.30 -61.50 1.79
C VAL A 113 -11.16 -62.47 2.58
N GLU A 114 -12.08 -63.17 1.89
CA GLU A 114 -12.79 -64.32 2.47
C GLU A 114 -11.82 -65.51 2.63
N SER A 115 -10.90 -65.43 3.59
CA SER A 115 -10.02 -66.56 3.91
C SER A 115 -10.68 -67.48 4.93
N LEU A 116 -10.84 -68.74 4.56
CA LEU A 116 -11.28 -69.84 5.41
C LEU A 116 -10.23 -70.13 6.50
N GLY A 117 -10.26 -69.37 7.61
CA GLY A 117 -9.64 -69.78 8.88
C GLY A 117 -8.50 -68.92 9.41
N THR A 118 -8.28 -67.71 8.91
CA THR A 118 -7.39 -66.72 9.54
C THR A 118 -8.17 -65.44 9.79
N ASP A 119 -8.34 -65.07 11.06
CA ASP A 119 -9.03 -63.86 11.57
C ASP A 119 -8.29 -62.54 11.22
N ASP A 120 -7.74 -62.42 10.02
CA ASP A 120 -7.11 -61.17 9.56
C ASP A 120 -8.20 -60.23 9.04
N GLU A 121 -9.08 -59.79 9.95
CA GLU A 121 -10.03 -58.71 9.67
C GLU A 121 -9.29 -57.37 9.63
N LEU A 122 -9.65 -56.50 8.69
CA LEU A 122 -9.15 -55.14 8.64
C LEU A 122 -9.49 -54.41 9.95
N THR A 123 -8.50 -53.76 10.55
CA THR A 123 -8.66 -52.91 11.74
C THR A 123 -8.14 -51.50 11.48
N HIS A 124 -8.36 -50.60 12.43
CA HIS A 124 -7.76 -49.26 12.42
C HIS A 124 -6.23 -49.28 12.30
N LYS A 125 -5.55 -50.35 12.75
CA LYS A 125 -4.08 -50.40 12.73
C LYS A 125 -3.54 -50.45 11.30
N GLU A 126 -4.13 -51.27 10.45
CA GLU A 126 -3.73 -51.37 9.05
C GLU A 126 -3.99 -50.05 8.31
N LEU A 127 -5.14 -49.40 8.59
CA LEU A 127 -5.45 -48.09 8.00
C LEU A 127 -4.48 -46.99 8.46
N ILE A 128 -4.17 -46.93 9.76
CA ILE A 128 -3.17 -45.99 10.30
C ILE A 128 -1.80 -46.25 9.67
N TYR A 129 -1.43 -47.52 9.53
CA TYR A 129 -0.16 -47.90 8.90
C TYR A 129 -0.11 -47.43 7.44
N LEU A 130 -1.16 -47.70 6.65
CA LEU A 130 -1.27 -47.24 5.27
C LEU A 130 -1.22 -45.72 5.15
N VAL A 131 -1.98 -44.99 5.97
CA VAL A 131 -1.96 -43.52 6.01
C VAL A 131 -0.54 -43.00 6.30
N ASN A 132 0.17 -43.62 7.25
CA ASN A 132 1.53 -43.22 7.59
C ASN A 132 2.53 -43.50 6.47
N GLU A 133 2.41 -44.65 5.79
CA GLU A 133 3.24 -44.98 4.63
C GLU A 133 2.97 -44.01 3.47
N LEU A 134 1.71 -43.64 3.21
CA LEU A 134 1.36 -42.63 2.21
C LEU A 134 1.93 -41.26 2.56
N ARG A 135 1.81 -40.83 3.83
CA ARG A 135 2.44 -39.58 4.31
C ARG A 135 3.96 -39.62 4.14
N PHE A 136 4.58 -40.76 4.46
CA PHE A 136 6.02 -40.95 4.31
C PHE A 136 6.46 -40.94 2.83
N ALA A 137 5.63 -41.48 1.94
CA ALA A 137 5.83 -41.45 0.49
C ALA A 137 5.59 -40.07 -0.14
N GLY A 138 5.13 -39.07 0.63
CA GLY A 138 4.93 -37.70 0.19
C GLY A 138 3.50 -37.35 -0.23
N ALA A 139 2.50 -38.14 0.15
CA ALA A 139 1.10 -37.79 -0.10
C ALA A 139 0.72 -36.51 0.69
N GLU A 140 0.36 -35.45 -0.04
CA GLU A 140 0.00 -34.14 0.52
C GLU A 140 -1.45 -34.11 1.03
N ALA A 141 -2.33 -34.90 0.41
CA ALA A 141 -3.71 -35.10 0.81
C ALA A 141 -4.04 -36.59 0.78
N ILE A 142 -4.76 -37.06 1.79
CA ILE A 142 -5.22 -38.45 1.88
C ILE A 142 -6.69 -38.40 2.26
N SER A 143 -7.51 -39.17 1.57
CA SER A 143 -8.89 -39.45 1.94
C SER A 143 -9.10 -40.95 2.11
N ILE A 144 -10.02 -41.32 2.99
CA ILE A 144 -10.58 -42.67 3.09
C ILE A 144 -12.08 -42.53 2.88
N ASN A 145 -12.66 -43.19 1.88
CA ASN A 145 -14.08 -43.06 1.53
C ASN A 145 -14.57 -41.60 1.47
N ASP A 146 -13.87 -40.78 0.67
CA ASP A 146 -14.14 -39.34 0.50
C ASP A 146 -13.97 -38.46 1.76
N LYS A 147 -13.43 -39.02 2.86
CA LYS A 147 -13.11 -38.23 4.07
C LYS A 147 -11.65 -37.88 4.16
N ARG A 148 -11.37 -36.57 4.09
CA ARG A 148 -10.04 -36.00 4.26
C ARG A 148 -9.46 -36.38 5.63
N ILE A 149 -8.30 -37.02 5.61
CA ILE A 149 -7.52 -37.35 6.80
C ILE A 149 -6.62 -36.15 7.13
N THR A 150 -6.89 -35.52 8.26
CA THR A 150 -6.15 -34.37 8.79
C THR A 150 -5.31 -34.79 10.00
N VAL A 151 -4.52 -33.87 10.55
CA VAL A 151 -3.75 -34.11 11.78
C VAL A 151 -4.62 -34.37 13.02
N GLN A 152 -5.90 -33.96 12.98
CA GLN A 152 -6.85 -34.19 14.07
C GLN A 152 -7.73 -35.42 13.84
N THR A 153 -7.58 -36.10 12.69
CA THR A 153 -8.43 -37.24 12.37
C THR A 153 -8.08 -38.44 13.25
N GLY A 154 -9.05 -38.90 14.04
CA GLY A 154 -8.96 -40.13 14.82
C GLY A 154 -9.45 -41.33 14.02
N ILE A 155 -8.70 -42.43 14.02
CA ILE A 155 -9.07 -43.70 13.39
C ILE A 155 -9.07 -44.79 14.46
N GLN A 156 -10.21 -45.42 14.72
CA GLN A 156 -10.35 -46.40 15.82
C GLN A 156 -11.39 -47.49 15.50
N SER A 157 -11.02 -48.76 15.67
CA SER A 157 -11.96 -49.88 15.59
C SER A 157 -12.85 -49.95 16.83
N SER A 158 -14.11 -50.38 16.65
CA SER A 158 -15.00 -50.74 17.76
C SER A 158 -14.52 -52.00 18.51
N SER A 159 -15.00 -52.23 19.73
CA SER A 159 -14.53 -53.34 20.60
C SER A 159 -14.62 -54.72 19.97
N ASN A 160 -15.57 -54.93 19.05
CA ASN A 160 -15.77 -56.21 18.33
C ASN A 160 -15.42 -56.10 16.84
N ASN A 161 -14.69 -55.05 16.43
CA ASN A 161 -14.34 -54.75 15.05
C ASN A 161 -15.54 -54.72 14.07
N GLU A 162 -16.74 -54.40 14.55
CA GLU A 162 -17.94 -54.30 13.73
C GLU A 162 -17.89 -53.09 12.78
N TYR A 163 -17.19 -52.03 13.19
CA TYR A 163 -16.95 -50.84 12.39
C TYR A 163 -15.62 -50.19 12.78
N ILE A 164 -15.03 -49.47 11.84
CA ILE A 164 -13.93 -48.54 12.09
C ILE A 164 -14.49 -47.12 12.05
N LEU A 165 -14.23 -46.38 13.10
CA LEU A 165 -14.60 -44.98 13.22
C LEU A 165 -13.47 -44.11 12.65
N ILE A 166 -13.78 -43.27 11.66
CA ILE A 166 -12.92 -42.22 11.12
C ILE A 166 -13.60 -40.90 11.46
N ASN A 167 -13.11 -40.22 12.50
CA ASN A 167 -13.80 -39.11 13.15
C ASN A 167 -15.24 -39.45 13.56
N ASP A 168 -16.22 -38.93 12.82
CA ASP A 168 -17.65 -39.11 13.09
C ASP A 168 -18.30 -40.16 12.16
N GLU A 169 -17.54 -40.72 11.22
CA GLU A 169 -18.05 -41.68 10.24
C GLU A 169 -17.65 -43.11 10.57
N LYS A 170 -18.60 -44.02 10.37
CA LYS A 170 -18.41 -45.46 10.55
C LYS A 170 -18.26 -46.11 9.19
N ILE A 171 -17.14 -46.79 9.00
CA ILE A 171 -16.91 -47.66 7.84
C ILE A 171 -16.94 -49.12 8.29
N SER A 172 -17.45 -50.00 7.44
CA SER A 172 -17.47 -51.44 7.67
C SER A 172 -16.14 -52.04 7.25
N PRO A 173 -15.38 -52.71 8.14
CA PRO A 173 -14.16 -53.43 7.76
C PRO A 173 -14.42 -54.66 6.86
N LYS A 174 -15.69 -54.97 6.56
CA LYS A 174 -16.12 -56.09 5.70
C LYS A 174 -16.60 -55.65 4.32
N ASP A 175 -16.62 -54.34 4.07
CA ASP A 175 -16.94 -53.77 2.76
C ASP A 175 -15.64 -53.34 2.06
N ASP A 176 -15.72 -53.10 0.75
CA ASP A 176 -14.62 -52.47 0.01
C ASP A 176 -14.37 -51.06 0.58
N ILE A 177 -13.12 -50.75 0.90
CA ILE A 177 -12.66 -49.45 1.46
C ILE A 177 -11.63 -48.82 0.53
#